data_AF-A0A838QR54-F1
#
_entry.id   AF-A0A838QR54-F1
#
_cell.length_a   1.000
_cell.length_b   1.000
_cell.length_c   1.000
_cell.angle_alpha   90.00
_cell.angle_beta   90.00
_cell.angle_gamma   90.00
#
_symmetry.space_group_name_H-M   'P 1'
#
loop_
_entity.id
_entity.type
_entity.pdbx_description
1 polymer ?
#
loop_
_entity_poly.entity_id
_entity_poly.type
_entity_poly.pdbx_seq_one_letter_code
_entity_poly.pdbx_strand_id
1 'polypeptide(L)' 'MKPVKMGRPPKPPDERQTERLELRMTAAELAQIERAAEGKLATWCRQTLLRAAKRAK' A
#
# COMPACT_ATOMS: atom_id res chain seq x y z
N MET A 1 -3.73 38.54 2.38
CA MET A 1 -3.55 37.28 1.64
C MET A 1 -2.28 36.60 2.14
N LYS A 2 -2.36 35.41 2.75
CA LYS A 2 -1.17 34.64 3.14
C LYS A 2 -0.70 33.81 1.93
N PRO A 3 0.59 33.79 1.57
CA PRO A 3 1.06 33.02 0.43
C PRO A 3 0.92 31.52 0.72
N VAL A 4 0.36 30.79 -0.25
CA VAL A 4 0.27 29.33 -0.22
C VAL A 4 1.71 28.80 -0.26
N LYS A 5 2.18 28.20 0.83
CA LYS A 5 3.45 27.44 0.83
C LYS A 5 3.31 26.31 -0.19
N MET A 6 3.90 26.48 -1.36
CA MET A 6 4.04 25.40 -2.34
C MET A 6 4.82 24.28 -1.67
N GLY A 7 4.19 23.12 -1.48
CA GLY A 7 4.83 21.93 -0.92
C GLY A 7 6.03 21.51 -1.77
N ARG A 8 6.93 20.71 -1.19
CA ARG A 8 8.07 20.17 -1.94
C ARG A 8 7.55 19.34 -3.13
N PRO A 9 8.14 19.49 -4.33
CA PRO A 9 7.78 18.66 -5.48
C PRO A 9 7.91 17.15 -5.13
N PRO A 10 7.05 16.28 -5.69
CA PRO A 10 7.20 14.84 -5.55
C PRO A 10 8.58 14.39 -6.03
N LYS A 11 9.15 13.37 -5.38
CA LYS A 11 10.44 12.81 -5.80
C LYS A 11 10.37 12.23 -7.22
N PRO A 12 11.46 12.36 -8.00
CA PRO A 12 11.64 11.64 -9.27
C PRO A 12 11.35 10.13 -9.09
N PRO A 13 10.77 9.45 -10.10
CA PRO A 13 10.41 8.03 -10.00
C PRO A 13 11.58 7.11 -9.60
N ASP A 14 12.76 7.40 -10.12
CA ASP A 14 14.04 6.73 -9.86
C ASP A 14 14.55 6.90 -8.41
N GLU A 15 14.08 7.92 -7.69
CA GLU A 15 14.37 8.12 -6.27
C GLU A 15 13.29 7.56 -5.33
N ARG A 16 12.23 6.94 -5.87
CA ARG A 16 11.16 6.33 -5.07
C ARG A 16 11.61 4.96 -4.59
N GLN A 17 11.88 4.86 -3.29
CA GLN A 17 12.21 3.58 -2.65
C GLN A 17 11.00 2.66 -2.47
N THR A 18 9.80 3.15 -2.78
CA THR A 18 8.55 2.46 -2.51
C THR A 18 7.69 2.44 -3.75
N GLU A 19 7.43 1.24 -4.26
CA GLU A 19 6.43 0.99 -5.29
C GLU A 19 5.03 0.97 -4.66
N ARG A 20 4.07 1.56 -5.36
CA ARG A 20 2.66 1.58 -4.94
C ARG A 20 1.84 0.76 -5.93
N LEU A 21 1.18 -0.27 -5.41
CA LEU A 21 0.20 -1.05 -6.16
C LEU A 21 -1.20 -0.71 -5.65
N GLU A 22 -2.10 -0.35 -6.55
CA GLU A 22 -3.51 -0.14 -6.23
C GLU A 22 -4.33 -1.32 -6.77
N LEU A 23 -5.17 -1.88 -5.91
CA LEU A 23 -6.02 -3.02 -6.24
C LEU A 23 -7.47 -2.59 -6.09
N ARG A 24 -8.25 -2.77 -7.15
CA ARG A 24 -9.70 -2.63 -7.07
C ARG A 24 -10.26 -3.86 -6.39
N MET A 25 -11.06 -3.64 -5.36
CA MET A 25 -11.74 -4.70 -4.63
C MET A 25 -13.12 -4.21 -4.20
N THR A 26 -14.02 -5.17 -4.03
CA THR A 26 -15.35 -4.96 -3.48
C THR A 26 -15.27 -4.72 -1.96
N ALA A 27 -16.32 -4.15 -1.39
CA ALA A 27 -16.42 -3.97 0.06
C ALA A 27 -16.40 -5.31 0.82
N ALA A 28 -16.93 -6.38 0.21
CA ALA A 28 -16.92 -7.72 0.80
C ALA A 28 -15.50 -8.30 0.89
N GLU A 29 -14.71 -8.17 -0.17
CA GLU A 29 -13.30 -8.58 -0.19
C GLU A 29 -12.47 -7.77 0.82
N LEU A 30 -12.68 -6.46 0.89
CA LEU A 30 -12.00 -5.62 1.88
C LEU A 30 -12.31 -6.06 3.31
N ALA A 31 -13.59 -6.28 3.63
CA ALA A 31 -14.00 -6.73 4.96
C ALA A 31 -13.39 -8.10 5.33
N GLN A 32 -13.25 -9.00 4.37
CA GLN A 32 -12.59 -10.29 4.58
C GLN A 32 -11.10 -10.11 4.91
N ILE A 33 -10.40 -9.23 4.19
CA ILE A 33 -8.98 -8.93 4.43
C ILE A 33 -8.81 -8.26 5.79
N GLU A 34 -9.65 -7.28 6.13
CA GLU A 34 -9.59 -6.57 7.42
C GLU A 34 -9.78 -7.52 8.60
N ARG A 35 -10.73 -8.46 8.50
CA ARG A 35 -10.93 -9.52 9.50
C ARG A 35 -9.70 -10.41 9.63
N ALA A 36 -9.13 -10.85 8.51
CA ALA A 36 -7.94 -11.71 8.51
C ALA A 36 -6.68 -10.99 9.04
N ALA A 37 -6.63 -9.66 8.94
CA ALA A 37 -5.51 -8.85 9.37
C ALA A 37 -5.54 -8.47 10.86
N GLU A 38 -6.64 -8.73 11.58
CA GLU A 38 -6.79 -8.45 13.02
C GLU A 38 -6.33 -7.02 13.40
N GLY A 39 -6.69 -6.03 12.58
CA GLY A 39 -6.34 -4.62 12.78
C GLY A 39 -4.92 -4.20 12.33
N LYS A 40 -4.11 -5.12 11.79
CA LYS A 40 -2.75 -4.86 11.27
C LYS A 40 -2.66 -5.02 9.74
N LEU A 41 -3.59 -4.38 9.01
CA LEU A 41 -3.77 -4.54 7.57
C LEU A 41 -2.48 -4.41 6.74
N ALA A 42 -1.73 -3.33 6.90
CA ALA A 42 -0.52 -3.09 6.09
C ALA A 42 0.55 -4.15 6.31
N THR A 43 0.81 -4.52 7.57
CA THR A 43 1.79 -5.56 7.93
C THR A 43 1.35 -6.92 7.42
N TRP A 44 0.08 -7.25 7.59
CA TRP A 44 -0.51 -8.50 7.12
C TRP A 44 -0.40 -8.61 5.60
N CYS A 45 -0.85 -7.60 4.85
CA CYS A 45 -0.77 -7.57 3.38
C CYS A 45 0.68 -7.74 2.90
N ARG A 46 1.64 -7.02 3.50
CA ARG A 46 3.07 -7.15 3.15
C ARG A 46 3.56 -8.59 3.35
N GLN A 47 3.26 -9.20 4.49
CA GLN A 47 3.70 -10.57 4.76
C GLN A 47 3.03 -11.59 3.83
N THR A 48 1.74 -11.44 3.56
CA THR A 48 0.99 -12.30 2.64
C THR A 48 1.56 -12.23 1.23
N LEU A 49 1.82 -11.02 0.72
CA LEU A 49 2.45 -10.84 -0.60
C LEU A 49 3.86 -11.45 -0.67
N LEU A 50 4.70 -11.23 0.36
CA LEU A 50 6.03 -11.83 0.41
C LEU A 50 5.99 -13.37 0.45
N ARG A 51 5.01 -13.96 1.16
CA ARG A 51 4.82 -15.41 1.20
C ARG A 51 4.37 -15.95 -0.16
N ALA A 52 3.44 -15.26 -0.83
CA ALA A 52 2.99 -15.64 -2.16
C ALA A 52 4.13 -15.58 -3.19
N ALA A 53 4.91 -14.49 -3.19
CA ALA A 53 6.06 -14.33 -4.07
C ALA A 53 7.13 -15.41 -3.86
N LYS A 54 7.37 -15.84 -2.61
CA LYS A 54 8.29 -16.94 -2.30
C LYS A 54 7.83 -18.29 -2.81
N ARG A 55 6.52 -18.54 -2.90
CA ARG A 55 5.95 -19.81 -3.37
C ARG A 55 5.92 -19.92 -4.90
N ALA A 56 5.95 -18.78 -5.59
CA ALA A 56 5.94 -18.74 -7.06
C ALA A 56 7.35 -18.91 -7.68
N LYS A 57 8.39 -18.92 -6.84
CA LYS A 57 9.77 -19.28 -7.21
C LYS A 57 10.00 -20.77 -6.97
#